data_AF-A0AAU6Y5B1-F1
#
_entry.id   AF-A0AAU6Y5B1-F1
#
_cell.length_a   1.000
_cell.length_b   1.000
_cell.length_c   1.000
_cell.angle_alpha   90.00
_cell.angle_beta   90.00
_cell.angle_gamma   90.00
#
_symmetry.space_group_name_H-M   'P 1'
#
loop_
_entity.id
_entity.type
_entity.pdbx_description
1 polymer ?
#
loop_
_entity_poly.entity_id
_entity_poly.type
_entity_poly.pdbx_seq_one_letter_code
_entity_poly.pdbx_strand_id
1 'polypeptide(L)'
;MKHTYNVTGMTCAGCQYKVQHLLSQVDDVKEATVDLAKGEVTVEMDKHLNTGTLQNALKDYPKYQLTDIPAAVTSPISGDTMGDGEQKSWLETYKPIVLIFFYITLVSIIAGSTLLGFDEMLAMRVFMAGFFLVFSFFKLLNLDGFAESYAMYDVIARRFKSWGYVYALLELALGIAYAANISPVITNLVTLVVMSVSIIGVLQSVLNKKAIRCACLGAVFNLPMSTVTIIEDGLMIAMSAVMLWMMV
;
A
#
# COMPACT_ATOMS: atom_id res chain seq x y z
N MET A 1 -22.76 1.20 -25.67
CA MET A 1 -21.64 2.16 -25.85
C MET A 1 -21.26 2.74 -24.50
N LYS A 2 -19.98 3.05 -24.26
CA LYS A 2 -19.50 3.58 -22.97
C LYS A 2 -19.10 5.03 -23.14
N HIS A 3 -19.58 5.89 -22.25
CA HIS A 3 -19.17 7.30 -22.17
C HIS A 3 -18.73 7.62 -20.74
N THR A 4 -17.70 8.45 -20.62
CA THR A 4 -17.21 8.91 -19.32
C THR A 4 -17.49 10.39 -19.16
N TYR A 5 -17.99 10.75 -17.98
CA TYR A 5 -18.35 12.12 -17.60
C TYR A 5 -17.67 12.48 -16.28
N ASN A 6 -17.30 13.74 -16.12
CA ASN A 6 -16.86 14.26 -14.83
C ASN A 6 -18.08 14.58 -13.95
N VAL A 7 -18.03 14.21 -12.68
CA VAL A 7 -19.07 14.45 -11.68
C VAL A 7 -18.49 15.18 -10.48
N THR A 8 -18.95 16.41 -10.27
CA THR A 8 -18.59 17.21 -9.09
C THR A 8 -19.55 16.96 -7.92
N GLY A 9 -19.11 17.27 -6.69
CA GLY A 9 -19.95 17.22 -5.48
C GLY A 9 -20.03 15.86 -4.76
N MET A 10 -19.30 14.85 -5.23
CA MET A 10 -19.15 13.58 -4.51
C MET A 10 -18.00 13.67 -3.51
N THR A 11 -18.31 13.54 -2.21
CA THR A 11 -17.32 13.67 -1.12
C THR A 11 -17.19 12.42 -0.25
N CYS A 12 -18.01 11.39 -0.49
CA CYS A 12 -17.99 10.15 0.28
C CYS A 12 -18.53 8.98 -0.54
N ALA A 13 -18.32 7.75 -0.07
CA ALA A 13 -18.84 6.53 -0.70
C ALA A 13 -20.38 6.53 -0.80
N GLY A 14 -21.08 7.17 0.15
CA GLY A 14 -22.53 7.35 0.07
C GLY A 14 -22.98 8.25 -1.08
N CYS A 15 -22.19 9.27 -1.43
CA CYS A 15 -22.42 10.11 -2.61
C CYS A 15 -22.17 9.32 -3.90
N GLN A 16 -21.11 8.52 -3.95
CA GLN A 16 -20.78 7.64 -5.08
C GLN A 16 -21.94 6.67 -5.36
N TYR A 17 -22.37 5.91 -4.33
CA TYR A 17 -23.46 4.94 -4.46
C TYR A 17 -24.75 5.61 -4.92
N LYS A 18 -25.06 6.80 -4.40
CA LYS A 18 -26.26 7.55 -4.78
C LYS A 18 -26.22 7.99 -6.25
N VAL A 19 -25.11 8.55 -6.72
CA VAL A 19 -24.95 8.95 -8.13
C VAL A 19 -25.02 7.73 -9.05
N GLN A 20 -24.34 6.64 -8.69
CA GLN A 20 -24.37 5.39 -9.44
C GLN A 20 -25.80 4.83 -9.56
N HIS A 21 -26.53 4.79 -8.45
CA HIS A 21 -27.89 4.28 -8.41
C HIS A 21 -28.85 5.13 -9.26
N LEU A 22 -28.80 6.46 -9.13
CA LEU A 22 -29.67 7.35 -9.90
C LEU A 22 -29.41 7.26 -11.41
N LEU A 23 -28.15 7.18 -11.82
CA LEU A 23 -27.80 7.05 -13.24
C LEU A 23 -28.15 5.66 -13.80
N SER A 24 -28.11 4.61 -12.99
CA SER A 24 -28.55 3.26 -13.39
C SER A 24 -30.06 3.11 -13.56
N GLN A 25 -30.85 4.06 -13.04
CA GLN A 25 -32.31 4.08 -13.21
C GLN A 25 -32.78 4.84 -14.45
N VAL A 26 -31.86 5.45 -15.21
CA VAL A 26 -32.19 6.18 -16.44
C VAL A 26 -32.47 5.17 -17.54
N ASP A 27 -33.58 5.37 -18.26
CA ASP A 27 -33.93 4.56 -19.43
C ASP A 27 -32.78 4.55 -20.45
N ASP A 28 -32.54 3.40 -21.07
CA ASP A 28 -31.42 3.13 -21.99
C ASP A 28 -30.00 3.10 -21.35
N VAL A 29 -29.86 3.18 -20.02
CA VAL A 29 -28.60 2.90 -19.30
C VAL A 29 -28.56 1.44 -18.84
N LYS A 30 -27.51 0.70 -19.23
CA LYS A 30 -27.25 -0.67 -18.76
C LYS A 30 -26.50 -0.71 -17.44
N GLU A 31 -25.48 0.12 -17.32
CA GLU A 31 -24.59 0.12 -16.19
C GLU A 31 -24.01 1.52 -15.99
N ALA A 32 -23.98 1.97 -14.74
CA ALA A 32 -23.23 3.16 -14.34
C ALA A 32 -22.15 2.71 -13.36
N THR A 33 -20.91 3.12 -13.60
CA THR A 33 -19.77 2.86 -12.71
C THR A 33 -19.13 4.19 -12.35
N VAL A 34 -19.09 4.51 -11.06
CA VAL A 34 -18.53 5.78 -10.57
C VAL A 34 -17.13 5.52 -9.99
N ASP A 35 -16.15 6.29 -10.44
CA ASP A 35 -14.81 6.39 -9.86
C ASP A 35 -14.74 7.66 -8.99
N LEU A 36 -14.91 7.48 -7.67
CA LEU A 36 -14.88 8.58 -6.71
C LEU A 36 -13.49 9.26 -6.62
N ALA A 37 -12.41 8.52 -6.87
CA ALA A 37 -11.06 9.06 -6.77
C ALA A 37 -10.73 10.01 -7.91
N LYS A 38 -11.26 9.73 -9.10
CA LYS A 38 -11.15 10.61 -10.28
C LYS A 38 -12.26 11.65 -10.37
N GLY A 39 -13.35 11.44 -9.64
CA GLY A 39 -14.57 12.25 -9.81
C GLY A 39 -15.23 11.98 -11.16
N GLU A 40 -15.16 10.75 -11.65
CA GLU A 40 -15.65 10.35 -12.97
C GLU A 40 -16.80 9.34 -12.85
N VAL A 41 -17.70 9.32 -13.83
CA VAL A 41 -18.68 8.25 -14.02
C VAL A 41 -18.62 7.73 -15.44
N THR A 42 -18.47 6.42 -15.59
CA THR A 42 -18.62 5.72 -16.86
C THR A 42 -20.02 5.14 -16.95
N VAL A 43 -20.76 5.56 -17.96
CA VAL A 43 -22.13 5.10 -18.24
C VAL A 43 -22.10 4.24 -19.50
N GLU A 44 -22.54 2.99 -19.37
CA GLU A 44 -22.83 2.10 -20.48
C GLU A 44 -24.30 2.24 -20.86
N MET A 45 -24.55 2.65 -22.10
CA MET A 45 -25.89 2.94 -22.63
C MET A 45 -26.16 2.19 -23.94
N ASP A 46 -27.42 1.86 -24.19
CA ASP A 46 -27.87 1.21 -25.44
C ASP A 46 -27.90 2.19 -26.62
N LYS A 47 -28.31 3.42 -26.34
CA LYS A 47 -28.33 4.54 -27.28
C LYS A 47 -27.58 5.72 -26.67
N HIS A 48 -27.03 6.57 -27.52
CA HIS A 48 -26.36 7.78 -27.05
C HIS A 48 -27.37 8.70 -26.35
N LEU A 49 -27.16 8.96 -25.06
CA LEU A 49 -27.93 9.92 -24.29
C LEU A 49 -27.13 11.23 -24.16
N ASN A 50 -27.79 12.35 -24.41
CA ASN A 50 -27.19 13.67 -24.17
C ASN A 50 -26.95 13.85 -22.66
N THR A 51 -25.82 14.45 -22.31
CA THR A 51 -25.39 14.82 -20.94
C THR A 51 -26.47 15.56 -20.16
N GLY A 52 -27.26 16.40 -20.81
CA GLY A 52 -28.41 17.07 -20.18
C GLY A 52 -29.48 16.10 -19.68
N THR A 53 -29.67 14.96 -20.34
CA THR A 53 -30.61 13.90 -19.94
C THR A 53 -30.11 13.17 -18.69
N LEU A 54 -28.81 12.87 -18.64
CA LEU A 54 -28.17 12.29 -17.46
C LEU A 54 -28.16 13.29 -16.28
N GLN A 55 -27.93 14.57 -16.54
CA GLN A 55 -28.03 15.64 -15.55
C GLN A 55 -29.46 15.78 -15.00
N ASN A 56 -30.48 15.53 -15.83
CA ASN A 56 -31.87 15.55 -15.37
C ASN A 56 -32.16 14.50 -14.30
N ALA A 57 -31.49 13.33 -14.36
CA ALA A 57 -31.63 12.27 -13.36
C ALA A 57 -31.06 12.66 -11.98
N LEU A 58 -30.22 13.70 -11.92
CA LEU A 58 -29.61 14.21 -10.70
C LEU A 58 -30.25 15.52 -10.20
N LYS A 59 -31.37 15.98 -10.80
CA LYS A 59 -32.04 17.26 -10.48
C LYS A 59 -32.38 17.45 -9.01
N ASP A 60 -32.81 16.38 -8.33
CA ASP A 60 -33.16 16.42 -6.91
C ASP A 60 -31.95 16.67 -6.00
N TYR A 61 -30.73 16.63 -6.57
CA TYR A 61 -29.47 16.80 -5.88
C TYR A 61 -28.57 17.81 -6.62
N PRO A 62 -28.84 19.13 -6.49
CA PRO A 62 -28.16 20.19 -7.26
C PRO A 62 -26.64 20.29 -7.02
N LYS A 63 -26.15 19.60 -5.98
CA LYS A 63 -24.72 19.46 -5.68
C LYS A 63 -23.96 18.59 -6.68
N TYR A 64 -24.64 17.74 -7.46
CA TYR A 64 -24.02 16.87 -8.46
C TYR A 64 -24.13 17.48 -9.85
N GLN A 65 -23.00 17.77 -10.48
CA GLN A 65 -22.96 18.29 -11.86
C GLN A 65 -22.10 17.41 -12.75
N LEU A 66 -22.69 16.97 -13.86
CA LEU A 66 -22.07 16.21 -14.94
C LEU A 66 -21.47 17.16 -15.98
N THR A 67 -20.24 16.89 -16.38
CA THR A 67 -19.57 17.58 -17.50
C THR A 67 -19.00 16.56 -18.47
N ASP A 68 -19.15 16.83 -19.76
CA ASP A 68 -18.56 16.00 -20.81
C ASP A 68 -17.04 16.04 -20.75
N ILE A 69 -16.43 14.87 -20.86
CA ILE A 69 -15.02 14.77 -21.20
C ILE A 69 -14.96 14.76 -22.72
N PRO A 70 -14.31 15.74 -23.39
CA PRO A 70 -14.31 15.85 -24.83
C PRO A 70 -13.88 14.54 -25.51
N ALA A 71 -14.79 13.96 -26.29
CA ALA A 71 -14.57 12.72 -27.02
C ALA A 71 -13.63 12.96 -28.21
N ALA A 72 -12.33 12.88 -27.98
CA ALA A 72 -11.36 12.60 -29.03
C ALA A 72 -10.68 11.25 -28.76
N VAL A 73 -10.83 10.37 -29.76
CA VAL A 73 -10.17 9.06 -29.94
C VAL A 73 -10.83 7.86 -29.27
N THR A 74 -11.94 7.43 -29.87
CA THR A 74 -12.21 5.99 -30.05
C THR A 74 -11.85 5.62 -31.49
N SER A 75 -10.78 4.86 -31.69
CA SER A 75 -10.63 3.92 -32.82
C SER A 75 -9.57 2.86 -32.48
N PRO A 76 -9.72 1.63 -33.00
CA PRO A 76 -8.86 0.50 -32.66
C PRO A 76 -7.55 0.53 -33.47
N ILE A 77 -6.58 -0.27 -33.04
CA ILE A 77 -5.29 -0.66 -33.68
C ILE A 77 -4.06 0.07 -33.10
N SER A 78 -3.31 -0.75 -32.35
CA SER A 78 -1.85 -0.92 -32.32
C SER A 78 -0.96 0.28 -32.59
N GLY A 79 -0.11 0.59 -31.61
CA GLY A 79 1.10 1.39 -31.82
C GLY A 79 1.40 2.24 -30.60
N ASP A 80 2.52 1.94 -29.94
CA ASP A 80 3.17 2.80 -28.97
C ASP A 80 3.10 4.27 -29.39
N THR A 81 2.55 5.12 -28.52
CA THR A 81 3.10 6.44 -28.24
C THR A 81 2.59 6.88 -26.88
N MET A 82 3.49 6.69 -25.92
CA MET A 82 3.42 7.21 -24.57
C MET A 82 3.30 8.75 -24.61
N GLY A 83 2.27 9.28 -23.96
CA GLY A 83 2.02 10.70 -23.77
C GLY A 83 1.39 10.92 -22.40
N ASP A 84 2.25 10.89 -21.40
CA ASP A 84 2.20 11.65 -20.14
C ASP A 84 0.81 11.94 -19.54
N GLY A 85 0.11 10.88 -19.14
CA GLY A 85 -0.66 10.99 -17.90
C GLY A 85 0.37 11.01 -16.78
N GLU A 86 0.34 11.99 -15.89
CA GLU A 86 1.20 12.08 -14.70
C GLU A 86 1.29 10.70 -14.01
N GLN A 87 2.28 9.91 -14.42
CA GLN A 87 2.78 8.81 -13.64
C GLN A 87 3.32 9.50 -12.41
N LYS A 88 2.59 9.43 -11.30
CA LYS A 88 3.18 9.69 -9.99
C LYS A 88 4.51 8.97 -10.00
N SER A 89 5.59 9.76 -10.03
CA SER A 89 6.92 9.23 -10.23
C SER A 89 7.10 8.12 -9.22
N TRP A 90 7.66 6.98 -9.61
CA TRP A 90 8.04 5.89 -8.69
C TRP A 90 8.60 6.48 -7.39
N LEU A 91 9.45 7.50 -7.53
CA LEU A 91 10.04 8.26 -6.44
C LEU A 91 9.04 8.91 -5.48
N GLU A 92 7.90 9.43 -5.93
CA GLU A 92 6.88 10.02 -5.03
C GLU A 92 6.21 8.96 -4.14
N THR A 93 6.04 7.74 -4.66
CA THR A 93 5.38 6.68 -3.90
C THR A 93 6.33 6.09 -2.85
N TYR A 94 7.63 5.94 -3.16
CA TYR A 94 8.63 5.43 -2.22
C TYR A 94 9.32 6.51 -1.37
N LYS A 95 9.09 7.79 -1.65
CA LYS A 95 9.71 8.92 -0.94
C LYS A 95 9.69 8.78 0.57
N PRO A 96 8.57 8.39 1.23
CA PRO A 96 8.54 8.25 2.67
C PRO A 96 9.49 7.15 3.17
N ILE A 97 9.49 5.99 2.50
CA ILE A 97 10.29 4.82 2.91
C ILE A 97 11.78 5.07 2.72
N VAL A 98 12.16 5.64 1.57
CA VAL A 98 13.57 6.00 1.29
C VAL A 98 14.05 7.03 2.31
N LEU A 99 13.21 8.00 2.67
CA LEU A 99 13.52 8.99 3.67
C LEU A 99 13.71 8.34 5.05
N ILE A 100 12.79 7.46 5.46
CA ILE A 100 12.92 6.69 6.71
C ILE A 100 14.23 5.91 6.74
N PHE A 101 14.51 5.14 5.69
CA PHE A 101 15.74 4.35 5.58
C PHE A 101 16.99 5.22 5.69
N PHE A 102 16.99 6.38 5.01
CA PHE A 102 18.07 7.35 5.09
C PHE A 102 18.28 7.87 6.53
N TYR A 103 17.21 8.31 7.20
CA TYR A 103 17.31 8.81 8.58
C TYR A 103 17.77 7.73 9.56
N ILE A 104 17.24 6.51 9.46
CA ILE A 104 17.65 5.38 10.33
C ILE A 104 19.13 5.04 10.08
N THR A 105 19.56 4.96 8.82
CA THR A 105 20.96 4.69 8.47
C THR A 105 21.88 5.77 9.03
N LEU A 106 21.51 7.04 8.87
CA LEU A 106 22.29 8.17 9.38
C LEU A 106 22.44 8.10 10.91
N VAL A 107 21.34 7.90 11.64
CA VAL A 107 21.36 7.78 13.10
C VAL A 107 22.19 6.57 13.55
N SER A 108 22.11 5.46 12.81
CA SER A 108 22.84 4.22 13.13
C SER A 108 24.35 4.40 12.95
N ILE A 109 24.78 5.07 11.88
CA ILE A 109 26.19 5.41 11.66
C ILE A 109 26.68 6.36 12.75
N ILE A 110 25.91 7.40 13.08
CA ILE A 110 26.26 8.34 14.16
C ILE A 110 26.39 7.60 15.49
N ALA A 111 25.45 6.72 15.81
CA ALA A 111 25.48 5.95 17.05
C ALA A 111 26.67 5.00 17.13
N GLY A 112 27.03 4.34 16.02
CA GLY A 112 28.21 3.47 15.96
C GLY A 112 29.54 4.22 15.90
N SER A 113 29.54 5.50 15.50
CA SER A 113 30.78 6.29 15.46
C SER A 113 31.22 6.69 16.87
N THR A 114 32.38 6.15 17.29
CA THR A 114 33.02 6.49 18.57
C THR A 114 34.31 7.26 18.33
N LEU A 115 34.85 7.91 19.37
CA LEU A 115 36.13 8.65 19.30
C LEU A 115 37.32 7.79 18.85
N LEU A 116 37.26 6.46 19.03
CA LEU A 116 38.38 5.53 18.82
C LEU A 116 38.15 4.56 17.65
N GLY A 117 37.00 4.65 16.97
CA GLY A 117 36.64 3.72 15.89
C GLY A 117 35.14 3.59 15.68
N PHE A 118 34.73 2.59 14.91
CA PHE A 118 33.34 2.33 14.58
C PHE A 118 32.87 1.04 15.27
N ASP A 119 31.87 1.16 16.15
CA ASP A 119 31.18 0.03 16.75
C ASP A 119 30.07 -0.45 15.79
N GLU A 120 30.45 -1.43 14.95
CA GLU A 120 29.54 -2.04 13.98
C GLU A 120 28.33 -2.69 14.67
N MET A 121 28.52 -3.32 15.83
CA MET A 121 27.45 -4.01 16.54
C MET A 121 26.41 -3.01 17.06
N LEU A 122 26.86 -1.87 17.59
CA LEU A 122 26.00 -0.77 18.01
C LEU A 122 25.25 -0.16 16.82
N ALA A 123 25.94 0.08 15.69
CA ALA A 123 25.32 0.60 14.48
C ALA A 123 24.21 -0.33 13.97
N MET A 124 24.49 -1.63 13.84
CA MET A 124 23.50 -2.61 13.39
C MET A 124 22.32 -2.72 14.36
N ARG A 125 22.58 -2.69 15.67
CA ARG A 125 21.53 -2.72 16.70
C ARG A 125 20.60 -1.51 16.61
N VAL A 126 21.15 -0.31 16.48
CA VAL A 126 20.38 0.93 16.36
C VAL A 126 19.59 0.95 15.06
N PHE A 127 20.16 0.43 13.98
CA PHE A 127 19.47 0.29 12.70
C PHE A 127 18.27 -0.64 12.83
N MET A 128 18.45 -1.86 13.37
CA MET A 128 17.36 -2.82 13.61
C MET A 128 16.26 -2.22 14.50
N ALA A 129 16.64 -1.54 15.59
CA ALA A 129 15.70 -0.88 16.50
C ALA A 129 14.84 0.16 15.78
N GLY A 130 15.48 1.11 15.08
CA GLY A 130 14.79 2.16 14.35
C GLY A 130 13.86 1.60 13.29
N PHE A 131 14.32 0.56 12.59
CA PHE A 131 13.57 -0.09 11.54
C PHE A 131 12.30 -0.77 12.07
N PHE A 132 12.42 -1.67 13.06
CA PHE A 132 11.26 -2.34 13.66
C PHE A 132 10.26 -1.37 14.30
N LEU A 133 10.74 -0.33 15.01
CA LEU A 133 9.87 0.64 15.66
C LEU A 133 9.06 1.46 14.65
N VAL A 134 9.70 1.91 13.57
CA VAL A 134 9.04 2.72 12.54
C VAL A 134 8.05 1.89 11.72
N PHE A 135 8.43 0.68 11.32
CA PHE A 135 7.52 -0.19 10.54
C PHE A 135 6.36 -0.71 11.38
N SER A 136 6.59 -1.05 12.65
CA SER A 136 5.51 -1.39 13.57
C SER A 136 4.58 -0.19 13.78
N PHE A 137 5.09 1.03 13.92
CA PHE A 137 4.26 2.23 14.02
C PHE A 137 3.30 2.39 12.84
N PHE A 138 3.77 2.22 11.59
CA PHE A 138 2.88 2.30 10.42
C PHE A 138 1.82 1.20 10.41
N LYS A 139 2.16 0.00 10.87
CA LYS A 139 1.20 -1.12 11.02
C LYS A 139 0.15 -0.80 12.08
N LEU A 140 0.55 -0.18 13.19
CA LEU A 140 -0.36 0.21 14.28
C LEU A 140 -1.29 1.37 13.92
N LEU A 141 -0.91 2.25 12.98
CA LEU A 141 -1.79 3.32 12.49
C LEU A 141 -3.07 2.80 11.81
N ASN A 142 -2.98 1.63 11.14
CA ASN A 142 -4.13 0.97 10.53
C ASN A 142 -4.02 -0.55 10.72
N LEU A 143 -4.15 -0.98 11.97
CA LEU A 143 -3.91 -2.37 12.35
C LEU A 143 -4.87 -3.35 11.68
N ASP A 144 -6.14 -2.97 11.53
CA ASP A 144 -7.15 -3.79 10.85
C ASP A 144 -6.84 -3.94 9.35
N GLY A 145 -6.54 -2.83 8.67
CA GLY A 145 -6.16 -2.85 7.27
C GLY A 145 -4.85 -3.61 7.01
N PHE A 146 -3.89 -3.52 7.95
CA PHE A 146 -2.68 -4.33 7.92
C PHE A 146 -3.00 -5.82 8.05
N ALA A 147 -3.77 -6.23 9.06
CA ALA A 147 -4.09 -7.64 9.29
C ALA A 147 -4.85 -8.26 8.11
N GLU A 148 -5.75 -7.49 7.48
CA GLU A 148 -6.41 -7.90 6.23
C GLU A 148 -5.45 -8.09 5.08
N SER A 149 -4.58 -7.11 4.84
CA SER A 149 -3.61 -7.17 3.75
C SER A 149 -2.59 -8.29 3.98
N TYR A 150 -2.12 -8.45 5.21
CA TYR A 150 -1.12 -9.44 5.60
C TYR A 150 -1.64 -10.88 5.42
N ALA A 151 -2.92 -11.14 5.75
CA ALA A 151 -3.56 -12.44 5.55
C ALA A 151 -3.64 -12.88 4.08
N MET A 152 -3.50 -11.96 3.12
CA MET A 152 -3.51 -12.29 1.69
C MET A 152 -2.24 -12.99 1.21
N TYR A 153 -1.10 -12.77 1.88
CA TYR A 153 0.20 -13.25 1.42
C TYR A 153 1.02 -14.02 2.47
N ASP A 154 0.82 -13.78 3.78
CA ASP A 154 1.55 -14.52 4.81
C ASP A 154 1.00 -15.94 5.02
N VAL A 155 1.90 -16.91 5.23
CA VAL A 155 1.56 -18.33 5.34
C VAL A 155 0.71 -18.60 6.57
N ILE A 156 1.02 -17.95 7.70
CA ILE A 156 0.35 -18.17 8.98
C ILE A 156 -0.95 -17.35 9.04
N ALA A 157 -0.90 -16.08 8.65
CA ALA A 157 -2.06 -15.18 8.68
C ALA A 157 -3.17 -15.62 7.72
N ARG A 158 -2.83 -16.31 6.62
CA ARG A 158 -3.83 -16.91 5.73
C ARG A 158 -4.67 -18.00 6.42
N ARG A 159 -4.09 -18.69 7.41
CA ARG A 159 -4.82 -19.70 8.22
C ARG A 159 -5.49 -19.07 9.45
N PHE A 160 -4.90 -18.04 10.03
CA PHE A 160 -5.39 -17.36 11.22
C PHE A 160 -5.24 -15.84 11.07
N LYS A 161 -6.28 -15.13 10.61
CA LYS A 161 -6.26 -13.68 10.34
C LYS A 161 -5.77 -12.85 11.54
N SER A 162 -6.10 -13.30 12.76
CA SER A 162 -5.66 -12.64 13.99
C SER A 162 -4.14 -12.66 14.21
N TRP A 163 -3.40 -13.51 13.48
CA TRP A 163 -1.93 -13.52 13.49
C TRP A 163 -1.33 -12.17 13.06
N GLY A 164 -1.98 -11.45 12.14
CA GLY A 164 -1.50 -10.13 11.71
C GLY A 164 -1.39 -9.13 12.86
N TYR A 165 -2.32 -9.18 13.82
CA TYR A 165 -2.29 -8.32 15.01
C TYR A 165 -1.13 -8.69 15.94
N VAL A 166 -0.93 -9.99 16.16
CA VAL A 166 0.17 -10.51 16.98
C VAL A 166 1.52 -10.14 16.35
N TYR A 167 1.62 -10.27 15.04
CA TYR A 167 2.83 -9.95 14.29
C TYR A 167 3.22 -8.47 14.41
N ALA A 168 2.26 -7.54 14.26
CA ALA A 168 2.52 -6.10 14.43
C ALA A 168 3.05 -5.74 15.83
N LEU A 169 2.53 -6.41 16.87
CA LEU A 169 2.99 -6.27 18.26
C LEU A 169 4.35 -6.94 18.49
N LEU A 170 4.61 -8.07 17.83
CA LEU A 170 5.89 -8.76 17.90
C LEU A 170 7.00 -7.86 17.35
N GLU A 171 6.78 -7.20 16.22
CA GLU A 171 7.75 -6.23 15.68
C GLU A 171 7.99 -5.04 16.61
N LEU A 172 6.94 -4.52 17.25
CA LEU A 172 7.10 -3.49 18.29
C LEU A 172 8.01 -3.99 19.40
N ALA A 173 7.76 -5.22 19.88
CA ALA A 173 8.53 -5.83 20.95
C ALA A 173 10.00 -6.06 20.55
N LEU A 174 10.26 -6.49 19.31
CA LEU A 174 11.62 -6.62 18.78
C LEU A 174 12.32 -5.27 18.68
N GLY A 175 11.64 -4.24 18.18
CA GLY A 175 12.18 -2.88 18.11
C GLY A 175 12.58 -2.33 19.49
N ILE A 176 11.74 -2.55 20.50
CA ILE A 176 12.04 -2.21 21.90
C ILE A 176 13.21 -3.05 22.43
N ALA A 177 13.25 -4.36 22.14
CA ALA A 177 14.32 -5.25 22.60
C ALA A 177 15.68 -4.85 22.02
N TYR A 178 15.75 -4.48 20.74
CA TYR A 178 16.97 -3.94 20.13
C TYR A 178 17.36 -2.59 20.73
N ALA A 179 16.39 -1.67 20.92
CA ALA A 179 16.66 -0.36 21.50
C ALA A 179 17.18 -0.45 22.95
N ALA A 180 16.60 -1.33 23.75
CA ALA A 180 16.96 -1.56 25.14
C ALA A 180 18.11 -2.57 25.34
N ASN A 181 18.65 -3.14 24.25
CA ASN A 181 19.69 -4.17 24.27
C ASN A 181 19.33 -5.38 25.15
N ILE A 182 18.06 -5.80 25.12
CA ILE A 182 17.56 -6.93 25.91
C ILE A 182 18.06 -8.22 25.26
N SER A 183 18.86 -9.00 26.00
CA SER A 183 19.38 -10.32 25.60
C SER A 183 19.70 -10.44 24.10
N PRO A 184 20.82 -9.86 23.63
CA PRO A 184 21.11 -9.71 22.19
C PRO A 184 21.09 -11.04 21.42
N VAL A 185 21.54 -12.14 22.05
CA VAL A 185 21.51 -13.48 21.44
C VAL A 185 20.08 -13.94 21.19
N ILE A 186 19.20 -13.84 22.19
CA ILE A 186 17.80 -14.27 22.06
C ILE A 186 17.07 -13.36 21.07
N THR A 187 17.26 -12.05 21.17
CA THR A 187 16.61 -11.08 20.29
C THR A 187 16.98 -11.32 18.83
N ASN A 188 18.27 -11.48 18.51
CA ASN A 188 18.70 -11.78 17.15
C ASN A 188 18.20 -13.14 16.65
N LEU A 189 18.17 -14.17 17.51
CA LEU A 189 17.65 -15.48 17.14
C LEU A 189 16.15 -15.44 16.82
N VAL A 190 15.35 -14.76 17.65
CA VAL A 190 13.92 -14.58 17.41
C VAL A 190 13.68 -13.77 16.14
N THR A 191 14.39 -12.67 15.94
CA THR A 191 14.35 -11.88 14.71
C THR A 191 14.63 -12.76 13.49
N LEU A 192 15.72 -13.52 13.51
CA LEU A 192 16.12 -14.38 12.40
C LEU A 192 15.00 -15.37 12.03
N VAL A 193 14.41 -16.03 13.03
CA VAL A 193 13.33 -17.00 12.81
C VAL A 193 12.06 -16.30 12.27
N VAL A 194 11.60 -15.23 12.92
CA VAL A 194 10.35 -14.57 12.56
C VAL A 194 10.43 -13.95 11.17
N MET A 195 11.52 -13.24 10.87
CA MET A 195 11.73 -12.61 9.56
C MET A 195 11.90 -13.65 8.45
N SER A 196 12.56 -14.78 8.74
CA SER A 196 12.67 -15.89 7.77
C SER A 196 11.31 -16.51 7.45
N VAL A 197 10.39 -16.61 8.41
CA VAL A 197 9.04 -17.10 8.14
C VAL A 197 8.25 -16.06 7.31
N SER A 198 8.35 -14.77 7.66
CA SER A 198 7.69 -13.68 6.94
C SER A 198 8.12 -13.63 5.46
N ILE A 199 9.42 -13.63 5.20
CA ILE A 199 9.96 -13.50 3.84
C ILE A 199 9.53 -14.67 2.95
N ILE A 200 9.40 -15.89 3.49
CA ILE A 200 8.89 -17.05 2.73
C ILE A 200 7.46 -16.79 2.24
N GLY A 201 6.59 -16.23 3.08
CA GLY A 201 5.22 -15.87 2.70
C GLY A 201 5.20 -14.81 1.60
N VAL A 202 5.99 -13.75 1.75
CA VAL A 202 6.08 -12.67 0.76
C VAL A 202 6.66 -13.16 -0.57
N LEU A 203 7.75 -13.93 -0.53
CA LEU A 203 8.36 -14.53 -1.73
C LEU A 203 7.38 -15.43 -2.49
N GLN A 204 6.65 -16.30 -1.77
CA GLN A 204 5.61 -17.13 -2.38
C GLN A 204 4.51 -16.28 -3.04
N SER A 205 4.12 -15.17 -2.43
CA SER A 205 3.11 -14.26 -3.00
C SER A 205 3.59 -13.59 -4.29
N VAL A 206 4.84 -13.10 -4.31
CA VAL A 206 5.45 -12.49 -5.51
C VAL A 206 5.62 -13.49 -6.64
N LEU A 207 6.13 -14.68 -6.32
CA LEU A 207 6.36 -15.74 -7.31
C LEU A 207 5.06 -16.28 -7.90
N ASN A 208 3.98 -16.32 -7.12
CA ASN A 208 2.70 -16.85 -7.57
C ASN A 208 1.94 -15.91 -8.52
N LYS A 209 2.44 -14.70 -8.82
CA LYS A 209 1.84 -13.70 -9.74
C LYS A 209 0.30 -13.66 -9.68
N LYS A 210 -0.27 -13.81 -8.49
CA LYS A 210 -1.73 -13.87 -8.35
C LYS A 210 -2.26 -12.45 -8.51
N ALA A 211 -2.70 -12.13 -9.73
CA ALA A 211 -3.53 -10.98 -9.99
C ALA A 211 -4.87 -11.19 -9.28
N ILE A 212 -4.98 -10.71 -8.04
CA ILE A 212 -6.28 -10.65 -7.36
C ILE A 212 -6.87 -9.28 -7.70
N ARG A 213 -7.95 -9.33 -8.47
CA ARG A 213 -8.79 -8.16 -8.76
C ARG A 213 -9.39 -7.61 -7.48
N CYS A 214 -9.36 -6.29 -7.37
CA CYS A 214 -9.64 -5.46 -6.20
C CYS A 214 -10.96 -5.74 -5.48
N ALA A 215 -10.96 -5.49 -4.17
CA ALA A 215 -12.09 -4.92 -3.45
C ALA A 215 -11.57 -4.02 -2.30
N CYS A 216 -11.74 -2.71 -2.48
CA CYS A 216 -12.10 -1.75 -1.43
C CYS A 216 -11.06 -1.08 -0.48
N LEU A 217 -9.78 -1.48 -0.37
CA LEU A 217 -8.88 -0.81 0.61
C LEU A 217 -7.42 -0.65 0.16
N GLY A 218 -7.20 0.01 -0.98
CA GLY A 218 -5.87 0.48 -1.41
C GLY A 218 -5.50 1.88 -0.89
N ALA A 219 -6.24 2.41 0.09
CA ALA A 219 -6.00 3.70 0.72
C ALA A 219 -5.13 3.44 1.95
N VAL A 220 -3.83 3.73 1.98
CA VAL A 220 -3.29 5.09 1.91
C VAL A 220 -1.92 5.12 1.18
N PHE A 221 -1.38 3.96 0.79
CA PHE A 221 -0.14 3.85 0.03
C PHE A 221 -0.25 2.69 -0.97
N ASN A 222 -0.52 3.01 -2.25
CA ASN A 222 -0.51 2.06 -3.37
C ASN A 222 0.93 1.66 -3.74
N LEU A 223 1.63 1.08 -2.77
CA LEU A 223 2.95 0.50 -2.94
C LEU A 223 2.78 -0.99 -3.21
N PRO A 224 3.48 -1.60 -4.17
CA PRO A 224 3.70 -3.03 -4.17
C PRO A 224 4.54 -3.35 -2.91
N MET A 225 3.86 -3.51 -1.78
CA MET A 225 4.46 -3.82 -0.48
C MET A 225 5.46 -4.97 -0.61
N SER A 226 5.19 -5.93 -1.48
CA SER A 226 6.00 -7.14 -1.59
C SER A 226 7.45 -6.91 -2.00
N THR A 227 7.78 -5.97 -2.90
CA THR A 227 9.19 -5.80 -3.34
C THR A 227 10.03 -5.13 -2.27
N VAL A 228 9.48 -4.12 -1.58
CA VAL A 228 10.18 -3.43 -0.49
C VAL A 228 10.32 -4.35 0.71
N THR A 229 9.25 -5.05 1.10
CA THR A 229 9.28 -5.98 2.24
C THR A 229 10.29 -7.11 2.03
N ILE A 230 10.51 -7.60 0.79
CA ILE A 230 11.57 -8.58 0.53
C ILE A 230 12.97 -8.02 0.83
N ILE A 231 13.24 -6.77 0.43
CA ILE A 231 14.54 -6.13 0.66
C ILE A 231 14.71 -5.85 2.16
N GLU A 232 13.67 -5.35 2.81
CA GLU A 232 13.57 -5.10 4.25
C GLU A 232 13.84 -6.38 5.07
N ASP A 233 13.02 -7.43 4.89
CA ASP A 233 13.11 -8.66 5.66
C ASP A 233 14.46 -9.34 5.39
N GLY A 234 14.92 -9.32 4.14
CA GLY A 234 16.21 -9.87 3.75
C GLY A 234 17.39 -9.16 4.43
N LEU A 235 17.34 -7.83 4.53
CA LEU A 235 18.33 -7.05 5.26
C LEU A 235 18.32 -7.39 6.75
N MET A 236 17.15 -7.50 7.37
CA MET A 236 17.01 -7.85 8.80
C MET A 236 17.50 -9.26 9.12
N ILE A 237 17.23 -10.22 8.24
CA ILE A 237 17.78 -11.59 8.32
C ILE A 237 19.30 -11.55 8.25
N ALA A 238 19.87 -10.84 7.27
CA ALA A 238 21.32 -10.76 7.12
C ALA A 238 21.99 -10.10 8.34
N MET A 239 21.46 -8.98 8.82
CA MET A 239 22.01 -8.27 9.97
C MET A 239 21.90 -9.08 11.26
N SER A 240 20.76 -9.72 11.52
CA SER A 240 20.60 -10.58 12.71
C SER A 240 21.53 -11.80 12.67
N ALA A 241 21.75 -12.41 11.50
CA ALA A 241 22.69 -13.51 11.32
C ALA A 241 24.16 -13.06 11.53
N VAL A 242 24.56 -11.92 10.97
CA VAL A 242 25.90 -11.34 11.17
C VAL A 242 26.12 -11.01 12.65
N MET A 243 25.14 -10.37 13.30
CA MET A 243 25.23 -10.05 14.73
C MET A 243 25.37 -11.32 15.60
N LEU A 244 24.64 -12.40 15.28
CA LEU A 244 24.81 -13.69 15.97
C LEU A 244 26.20 -14.27 15.74
N TRP A 245 26.71 -14.23 14.50
CA TRP A 245 28.04 -14.72 14.17
C TRP A 245 29.13 -13.96 14.94
N MET A 246 29.01 -12.63 15.05
CA MET A 246 29.97 -11.80 15.78
C MET A 246 29.92 -11.98 17.31
N MET A 247 28.86 -12.58 17.83
CA MET A 247 28.66 -12.82 19.27
C MET A 247 29.11 -14.22 19.74
N VAL A 248 29.40 -15.13 18.80
CA VAL A 248 29.89 -16.50 19.05
C VAL A 248 31.41 -16.50 18.95
#